data_AF-A0A923WFK0-F1
#
_entry.id   AF-A0A923WFK0-F1
#
_cell.length_a   1.000
_cell.length_b   1.000
_cell.length_c   1.000
_cell.angle_alpha   90.00
_cell.angle_beta   90.00
_cell.angle_gamma   90.00
#
_symmetry.space_group_name_H-M   'P 1'
#
loop_
_entity.id
_entity.type
_entity.pdbx_description
1 polymer ?
#
loop_
_entity_poly.entity_id
_entity_poly.type
_entity_poly.pdbx_seq_one_letter_code
_entity_poly.pdbx_strand_id
1 'polypeptide(L)'
;MQSLPPAGPVPASRRKYDTAFRAEAVRRVQDGQPAAAVGRSLGLSPSVLARWLAAARRPASALADQELAAENRRLRAALAVDEQECDILKKAMTIFSQPLLR
;
A
#
# COMPACT_ATOMS: atom_id res chain seq x y z
N MET A 1 -44.37 -13.55 13.49
CA MET A 1 -43.47 -13.57 12.31
C MET A 1 -42.85 -12.19 12.15
N GLN A 2 -41.54 -12.16 11.89
CA GLN A 2 -40.63 -11.02 11.66
C GLN A 2 -41.20 -9.97 10.67
N SER A 3 -40.81 -8.68 10.67
CA SER A 3 -39.44 -8.23 10.41
C SER A 3 -39.13 -6.80 10.89
N LEU A 4 -37.90 -6.65 11.40
CA LEU A 4 -37.20 -5.41 11.68
C LEU A 4 -36.74 -4.73 10.36
N PRO A 5 -36.80 -3.39 10.20
CA PRO A 5 -36.08 -2.73 9.11
C PRO A 5 -34.58 -2.59 9.45
N PRO A 6 -33.66 -3.06 8.60
CA PRO A 6 -32.24 -2.73 8.73
C PRO A 6 -31.96 -1.39 8.06
N ALA A 7 -31.54 -0.38 8.82
CA ALA A 7 -30.88 0.78 8.25
C ALA A 7 -29.69 1.17 9.13
N GLY A 8 -28.64 0.36 9.06
CA GLY A 8 -27.30 0.85 9.39
C GLY A 8 -26.92 1.99 8.44
N PRO A 9 -26.00 2.89 8.84
CA PRO A 9 -25.57 4.00 8.00
C PRO A 9 -25.01 3.47 6.68
N VAL A 10 -25.67 3.77 5.57
CA VAL A 10 -25.19 3.45 4.23
C VAL A 10 -23.83 4.15 4.06
N PRO A 11 -22.74 3.43 3.71
CA PRO A 11 -21.44 4.05 3.60
C PRO A 11 -21.48 5.14 2.52
N ALA A 12 -21.21 6.38 2.92
CA ALA A 12 -21.19 7.51 2.01
C ALA A 12 -20.20 7.25 0.87
N SER A 13 -20.72 7.22 -0.36
CA SER A 13 -19.90 7.05 -1.56
C SER A 13 -18.82 8.13 -1.61
N ARG A 14 -17.56 7.70 -1.65
CA ARG A 14 -16.41 8.61 -1.62
C ARG A 14 -16.36 9.39 -2.94
N ARG A 15 -16.59 10.71 -2.88
CA ARG A 15 -16.43 11.62 -4.02
C ARG A 15 -15.08 11.37 -4.70
N LYS A 16 -15.12 11.01 -5.98
CA LYS A 16 -13.94 10.86 -6.84
C LYS A 16 -13.65 12.22 -7.48
N TYR A 17 -12.40 12.64 -7.42
CA TYR A 17 -11.92 13.85 -8.08
C TYR A 17 -10.92 13.42 -9.16
N ASP A 18 -10.99 14.07 -10.31
CA ASP A 18 -10.06 13.82 -11.40
C ASP A 18 -8.61 14.17 -11.00
N THR A 19 -7.64 13.49 -11.60
CA THR A 19 -6.22 13.66 -11.31
C THR A 19 -5.73 15.07 -11.68
N ALA A 20 -6.19 15.62 -12.80
CA ALA A 20 -5.84 16.97 -13.24
C ALA A 20 -6.40 18.04 -12.27
N PHE A 21 -7.64 17.85 -11.82
CA PHE A 21 -8.28 18.74 -10.84
C PHE A 21 -7.52 18.77 -9.51
N ARG A 22 -7.12 17.59 -9.02
CA ARG A 22 -6.29 17.48 -7.81
C ARG A 22 -4.92 18.14 -7.99
N ALA A 23 -4.27 17.94 -9.13
CA ALA A 23 -2.95 18.50 -9.41
C ALA A 23 -3.00 20.04 -9.43
N GLU A 24 -4.00 20.63 -10.08
CA GLU A 24 -4.19 22.08 -10.11
C GLU A 24 -4.46 22.66 -8.71
N ALA A 25 -5.28 22.00 -7.89
CA ALA A 25 -5.52 22.43 -6.52
C ALA A 25 -4.25 22.43 -5.66
N VAL A 26 -3.39 21.42 -5.82
CA VAL A 26 -2.09 21.33 -5.12
C VAL A 26 -1.13 22.41 -5.63
N ARG A 27 -1.06 22.62 -6.96
CA ARG A 27 -0.21 23.64 -7.58
C ARG A 27 -0.51 25.04 -7.05
N ARG A 28 -1.79 25.42 -7.00
CA ARG A 28 -2.21 26.74 -6.45
C ARG A 28 -1.71 26.99 -5.03
N VAL A 29 -1.71 25.96 -4.18
CA VAL A 29 -1.20 26.08 -2.81
C VAL A 29 0.33 26.14 -2.78
N GLN A 30 1.01 25.39 -3.66
CA GLN A 30 2.48 25.46 -3.80
C GLN A 30 2.94 26.82 -4.33
N ASP A 31 2.14 27.46 -5.20
CA ASP A 31 2.36 28.81 -5.71
C ASP A 31 2.07 29.91 -4.66
N GLY A 32 1.75 29.53 -3.42
CA GLY A 32 1.62 30.43 -2.27
C GLY A 32 0.19 30.80 -1.88
N GLN A 33 -0.84 30.29 -2.57
CA GLN A 33 -2.22 30.56 -2.16
C GLN A 33 -2.57 29.82 -0.85
N PRO A 34 -3.28 30.47 0.10
CA PRO A 34 -3.70 29.80 1.32
C PRO A 34 -4.60 28.60 1.03
N ALA A 35 -4.27 27.43 1.59
CA ALA A 35 -5.04 26.20 1.38
C ALA A 35 -6.53 26.36 1.71
N ALA A 36 -6.87 27.14 2.75
CA ALA A 36 -8.26 27.42 3.10
C ALA A 36 -8.99 28.23 2.00
N ALA A 37 -8.30 29.16 1.33
CA ALA A 37 -8.88 29.94 0.24
C ALA A 37 -9.07 29.08 -1.03
N VAL A 38 -8.07 28.25 -1.37
CA VAL A 38 -8.16 27.28 -2.47
C VAL A 38 -9.27 26.26 -2.23
N GLY A 39 -9.40 25.76 -1.00
CA GLY A 39 -10.47 24.83 -0.63
C GLY A 39 -11.86 25.45 -0.82
N ARG A 40 -12.07 26.69 -0.33
CA ARG A 40 -13.34 27.40 -0.51
C ARG A 40 -13.68 27.67 -1.97
N SER A 41 -12.71 28.13 -2.77
CA SER A 41 -12.96 28.43 -4.19
C SER A 41 -13.28 27.18 -5.02
N LEU A 42 -12.76 26.02 -4.61
CA LEU A 42 -13.00 24.74 -5.28
C LEU A 42 -14.15 23.92 -4.64
N GLY A 43 -14.82 24.43 -3.61
CA GLY A 43 -15.87 23.70 -2.89
C GLY A 43 -15.37 22.43 -2.17
N LEU A 44 -14.08 22.41 -1.81
CA LEU A 44 -13.42 21.29 -1.14
C LEU A 44 -13.37 21.49 0.37
N SER A 45 -13.56 20.41 1.12
CA SER A 45 -13.30 20.45 2.56
C SER A 45 -11.80 20.63 2.83
N PRO A 46 -11.41 21.33 3.91
CA PRO A 46 -10.01 21.48 4.29
C PRO A 46 -9.29 20.14 4.44
N SER A 47 -9.99 19.11 4.92
CA SER A 47 -9.46 17.75 5.09
C SER A 47 -9.08 17.07 3.77
N VAL A 48 -9.84 17.30 2.69
CA VAL A 48 -9.53 16.74 1.37
C VAL A 48 -8.26 17.38 0.81
N LEU A 49 -8.18 18.71 0.85
CA LEU A 49 -7.01 19.42 0.34
C LEU A 49 -5.75 19.12 1.15
N ALA A 50 -5.84 19.07 2.49
CA ALA A 50 -4.72 18.69 3.35
C ALA A 50 -4.17 17.29 3.02
N ARG A 51 -5.05 16.32 2.78
CA ARG A 51 -4.66 14.97 2.36
C ARG A 51 -3.94 14.96 1.01
N TRP A 52 -4.39 15.78 0.06
CA TRP A 52 -3.73 15.87 -1.25
C TRP A 52 -2.35 16.50 -1.16
N LEU A 53 -2.19 17.55 -0.36
CA LEU A 53 -0.90 18.19 -0.09
C LEU A 53 0.07 17.23 0.60
N ALA A 54 -0.39 16.48 1.60
CA ALA A 54 0.41 15.47 2.28
C ALA A 54 0.89 14.36 1.32
N ALA A 55 0.00 13.91 0.43
CA ALA A 55 0.35 12.92 -0.58
C ALA A 55 1.28 13.48 -1.68
N ALA A 56 1.18 14.77 -2.02
CA ALA A 56 2.10 15.43 -2.95
C ALA A 56 3.49 15.70 -2.34
N ARG A 57 3.58 15.77 -1.00
CA ARG A 57 4.85 15.89 -0.27
C ARG A 57 5.58 14.54 -0.09
N ARG A 58 4.89 13.41 -0.30
CA ARG A 58 5.55 12.11 -0.29
C ARG A 58 6.42 12.03 -1.54
N PRO A 59 7.76 11.96 -1.42
CA PRO A 59 8.61 11.82 -2.59
C PRO A 59 8.24 10.51 -3.28
N ALA A 60 8.28 10.50 -4.63
CA ALA A 60 8.00 9.29 -5.40
C ALA A 60 8.91 8.11 -4.97
N SER A 61 10.11 8.40 -4.45
CA SER A 61 11.02 7.43 -3.86
C SER A 61 10.40 6.66 -2.69
N ALA A 62 9.61 7.30 -1.82
CA ALA A 62 9.04 6.63 -0.65
C ALA A 62 8.01 5.55 -1.01
N LEU A 63 7.32 5.68 -2.15
CA LEU A 63 6.42 4.63 -2.66
C LEU A 63 7.24 3.50 -3.30
N ALA A 64 8.24 3.83 -4.10
CA ALA A 64 9.16 2.87 -4.70
C ALA A 64 9.92 2.06 -3.63
N ASP A 65 10.36 2.70 -2.55
CA ASP A 65 11.04 2.06 -1.42
C ASP A 65 10.13 1.06 -0.70
N GLN A 66 8.83 1.38 -0.57
CA GLN A 66 7.86 0.49 0.06
C GLN A 66 7.59 -0.77 -0.79
N GLU A 67 7.47 -0.60 -2.11
CA GLU A 67 7.31 -1.71 -3.07
C GLU A 67 8.57 -2.58 -3.08
N LEU A 68 9.75 -1.96 -3.15
CA LEU A 68 11.03 -2.66 -3.11
C LEU A 68 11.23 -3.44 -1.80
N ALA A 69 10.81 -2.87 -0.66
CA ALA A 69 10.86 -3.55 0.62
C ALA A 69 9.89 -4.74 0.70
N ALA A 70 8.71 -4.63 0.08
CA ALA A 70 7.76 -5.74 -0.01
C ALA A 70 8.31 -6.88 -0.85
N GLU A 71 8.91 -6.57 -2.00
CA GLU A 71 9.52 -7.56 -2.88
C GLU A 71 10.73 -8.22 -2.23
N ASN A 72 11.59 -7.47 -1.53
CA ASN A 72 12.69 -8.04 -0.77
C ASN A 72 12.22 -9.05 0.29
N ARG A 73 11.13 -8.77 1.01
CA ARG A 73 10.57 -9.72 1.98
C ARG A 73 10.08 -11.00 1.30
N ARG A 74 9.40 -10.86 0.15
CA ARG A 74 8.91 -11.99 -0.63
C ARG A 74 10.06 -12.88 -1.11
N LEU A 75 11.09 -12.26 -1.70
CA LEU A 75 12.26 -12.98 -2.22
C LEU A 75 13.02 -13.69 -1.11
N ARG A 76 13.22 -13.04 0.06
CA ARG A 76 13.84 -13.67 1.22
C ARG A 76 13.04 -14.86 1.74
N ALA A 77 11.72 -14.78 1.73
CA ALA A 77 10.87 -15.90 2.13
C ALA A 77 10.97 -17.08 1.16
N ALA A 78 11.01 -16.82 -0.16
CA ALA A 78 11.21 -17.86 -1.16
C ALA A 78 12.58 -18.54 -1.01
N LEU A 79 13.65 -17.75 -0.88
CA LEU A 79 15.00 -18.28 -0.65
C LEU A 79 15.08 -19.17 0.60
N ALA A 80 14.44 -18.77 1.70
CA ALA A 80 14.43 -19.58 2.92
C ALA A 80 13.72 -20.94 2.72
N VAL A 81 12.69 -21.00 1.87
CA VAL A 81 12.03 -22.26 1.51
C VAL A 81 12.96 -23.13 0.66
N ASP A 82 13.57 -22.56 -0.37
CA ASP A 82 14.48 -23.28 -1.26
C ASP A 82 15.70 -23.84 -0.50
N GLU A 83 16.26 -23.05 0.43
CA GLU A 83 17.35 -23.48 1.31
C GLU A 83 16.94 -24.65 2.21
N GLN A 84 15.73 -24.60 2.77
CA GLN A 84 15.19 -25.68 3.59
C GLN A 84 15.01 -26.97 2.78
N GLU A 85 14.49 -26.87 1.55
CA GLU A 85 14.34 -28.02 0.65
C GLU A 85 15.69 -28.64 0.31
N CYS A 86 16.69 -27.81 0.00
CA CYS A 86 18.05 -28.26 -0.25
C CYS A 86 18.64 -28.99 0.95
N ASP A 87 18.41 -28.49 2.16
CA ASP A 87 18.93 -29.10 3.39
C ASP A 87 18.24 -30.42 3.72
N ILE A 88 16.95 -30.55 3.44
CA ILE A 88 16.23 -31.83 3.53
C ILE A 88 16.83 -32.84 2.54
N LEU A 89 17.03 -32.43 1.29
CA LEU A 89 17.59 -33.31 0.26
C LEU A 89 19.02 -33.76 0.61
N LYS A 90 19.87 -32.85 1.11
CA LYS A 90 21.21 -33.19 1.59
C LYS A 90 21.16 -34.22 2.72
N LYS A 91 20.27 -34.03 3.72
CA LYS A 91 20.10 -35.00 4.83
C LYS A 91 19.65 -36.37 4.31
N ALA A 92 18.72 -36.41 3.37
CA ALA A 92 18.27 -37.65 2.75
C ALA A 92 19.40 -38.36 2.00
N MET A 93 20.17 -37.64 1.17
CA MET A 93 21.32 -38.19 0.47
C MET A 93 22.34 -38.82 1.43
N THR A 94 22.64 -38.15 2.56
CA THR A 94 23.56 -38.71 3.58
C THR A 94 23.05 -40.03 4.15
N ILE A 95 21.75 -40.14 4.42
CA ILE A 95 21.14 -41.39 4.90
C ILE A 95 21.27 -42.49 3.84
N PHE A 96 20.99 -42.18 2.58
CA PHE A 96 21.04 -43.17 1.49
C PHE A 96 22.46 -43.59 1.10
N SER A 97 23.47 -42.77 1.37
CA SER A 97 24.87 -43.03 1.02
C SER A 97 25.68 -43.72 2.12
N GLN A 98 25.12 -43.90 3.33
CA GLN A 98 25.73 -44.75 4.33
C GLN A 98 25.60 -46.24 3.91
N PRO A 99 26.70 -47.01 3.85
CA PRO A 99 26.61 -48.44 3.57
C PRO A 99 25.81 -49.10 4.69
N LEU A 100 24.80 -49.89 4.31
CA LEU A 100 24.14 -50.81 5.24
C LEU A 100 25.23 -51.77 5.75
N LEU A 101 25.72 -51.52 6.96
CA LEU A 101 26.69 -52.37 7.65
C LEU A 101 26.21 -53.84 7.55
N ARG A 102 27.00 -54.67 6.85
CA ARG A 102 26.90 -56.13 6.81
C ARG A 102 28.07 -56.73 7.57
#